data_AF-A0A3N5XL56-F1
#
_entry.id   AF-A0A3N5XL56-F1
#
_cell.length_a   1.000
_cell.length_b   1.000
_cell.length_c   1.000
_cell.angle_alpha   90.00
_cell.angle_beta   90.00
_cell.angle_gamma   90.00
#
_symmetry.space_group_name_H-M   'P 1'
#
loop_
_entity.id
_entity.type
_entity.pdbx_description
1 polymer ?
#
loop_
_entity_poly.entity_id
_entity_poly.type
_entity_poly.pdbx_seq_one_letter_code
_entity_poly.pdbx_strand_id
1 'polypeptide(L)'
;MKNKIGWFILSILIVTSLILASCATRTTSTTPKSTSTTSSTVTSTSTAATTTTTTTTVSHWWDKFGTPQYGGTMTFATNSFPSVFDPYNWMGLGSTCFEQMLTPDWTLENRSIVLSAFIPDEYWKGFIAESWEFSDPSTLVIHIRQNIKWQNKAPVNGRAFT
;
A
#
# COMPACT_ATOMS: atom_id res chain seq x y z
N MET A 1 42.40 -43.91 7.76
CA MET A 1 41.55 -42.78 7.29
C MET A 1 40.14 -42.80 7.92
N LYS A 2 39.51 -43.97 8.12
CA LYS A 2 38.18 -44.10 8.76
C LYS A 2 38.08 -43.53 10.18
N ASN A 3 39.17 -43.60 10.95
CA ASN A 3 39.26 -43.19 12.35
C ASN A 3 39.27 -41.65 12.50
N LYS A 4 39.86 -40.94 11.51
CA LYS A 4 39.91 -39.47 11.47
C LYS A 4 38.57 -38.88 11.02
N ILE A 5 37.87 -39.58 10.11
CA ILE A 5 36.51 -39.22 9.67
C ILE A 5 35.52 -39.29 10.84
N GLY A 6 35.60 -40.32 11.69
CA GLY A 6 34.71 -40.47 12.84
C GLY A 6 34.87 -39.35 13.87
N TRP A 7 36.12 -38.93 14.12
CA TRP A 7 36.41 -37.83 15.05
C TRP A 7 35.93 -36.48 14.52
N PHE A 8 36.03 -36.26 13.21
CA PHE A 8 35.53 -35.06 12.55
C PHE A 8 34.00 -34.95 12.63
N ILE A 9 33.29 -36.07 12.37
CA ILE A 9 31.82 -36.13 12.49
C ILE A 9 31.36 -35.89 13.93
N LEU A 10 32.07 -36.45 14.92
CA LEU A 10 31.76 -36.23 16.33
C LEU A 10 31.96 -34.76 16.75
N SER A 11 33.02 -34.10 16.26
CA SER A 11 33.24 -32.66 16.52
C SER A 11 32.15 -31.78 15.90
N ILE A 12 31.68 -32.12 14.70
CA ILE A 12 30.59 -31.40 14.05
C ILE A 12 29.30 -31.52 14.86
N LEU A 13 28.95 -32.72 15.32
CA LEU A 13 27.74 -32.98 16.11
C LEU A 13 27.70 -32.22 17.45
N ILE A 14 28.86 -32.06 18.10
CA ILE A 14 28.96 -31.30 19.36
C ILE A 14 28.79 -29.80 19.09
N VAL A 15 29.34 -29.28 17.99
CA VAL A 15 29.20 -27.87 17.63
C VAL A 15 27.76 -27.54 17.21
N THR A 16 27.09 -28.40 16.44
CA THR A 16 25.68 -28.17 16.08
C THR A 16 24.76 -28.21 17.30
N SER A 17 24.99 -29.08 18.29
CA SER A 17 24.14 -29.13 19.48
C SER A 17 24.26 -27.86 20.35
N LEU A 18 25.45 -27.27 20.44
CA LEU A 18 25.68 -26.01 21.15
C LEU A 18 24.99 -24.80 20.48
N ILE A 19 24.91 -24.79 19.15
CA ILE A 19 24.25 -23.72 18.39
C ILE A 19 22.72 -23.80 18.55
N LEU A 20 22.14 -25.00 18.60
CA LEU A 20 20.70 -25.18 18.80
C LEU A 20 20.23 -24.74 20.20
N ALA A 21 21.06 -24.90 21.24
CA ALA A 21 20.73 -24.47 22.60
C ALA A 21 20.77 -22.93 22.77
N SER A 22 21.44 -22.21 21.88
CA SER A 22 21.62 -20.75 21.95
C SER A 22 20.46 -19.93 21.37
N CYS A 23 19.51 -20.55 20.67
CA CYS A 23 18.41 -19.84 19.99
C CYS A 23 17.12 -19.68 20.84
N ALA A 24 17.16 -19.93 22.15
CA ALA A 24 16.01 -19.68 23.01
C ALA A 24 15.90 -18.19 23.39
N THR A 25 15.31 -17.39 22.49
CA THR A 25 15.04 -15.96 22.75
C THR A 25 13.82 -15.80 23.66
N ARG A 26 14.03 -15.06 24.76
CA ARG A 26 13.07 -14.74 25.82
C ARG A 26 12.03 -13.71 25.34
N THR A 27 10.76 -14.09 25.28
CA THR A 27 9.63 -13.18 25.02
C THR A 27 9.26 -12.42 26.29
N THR A 28 9.46 -11.10 26.32
CA THR A 28 8.84 -10.20 27.31
C THR A 28 7.62 -9.53 26.68
N SER A 29 6.44 -9.86 27.17
CA SER A 29 5.16 -9.22 26.82
C SER A 29 4.94 -8.00 27.70
N THR A 30 4.86 -6.81 27.10
CA THR A 30 4.42 -5.58 27.75
C THR A 30 3.07 -5.15 27.19
N THR A 31 2.05 -5.17 28.04
CA THR A 31 0.68 -4.68 27.78
C THR A 31 0.64 -3.14 27.82
N PRO A 32 0.02 -2.46 26.83
CA PRO A 32 -0.39 -1.07 26.99
C PRO A 32 -1.85 -0.98 27.48
N LYS A 33 -2.04 -0.17 28.52
CA LYS A 33 -3.32 0.26 29.09
C LYS A 33 -3.96 1.31 28.18
N SER A 34 -5.21 1.08 27.76
CA SER A 34 -5.98 2.02 26.92
C SER A 34 -6.82 2.95 27.78
N THR A 35 -6.69 4.26 27.57
CA THR A 35 -7.45 5.34 28.22
C THR A 35 -8.51 5.83 27.22
N SER A 36 -9.79 5.66 27.52
CA SER A 36 -10.90 6.18 26.70
C SER A 36 -11.12 7.68 26.96
N THR A 37 -11.05 8.50 25.90
CA THR A 37 -11.47 9.90 25.93
C THR A 37 -12.76 10.05 25.12
N THR A 38 -13.82 10.46 25.80
CA THR A 38 -15.14 10.80 25.24
C THR A 38 -15.05 12.16 24.53
N SER A 39 -15.55 12.25 23.29
CA SER A 39 -15.78 13.54 22.62
C SER A 39 -17.16 13.56 21.99
N SER A 40 -17.94 14.57 22.36
CA SER A 40 -19.33 14.80 21.99
C SER A 40 -19.43 15.38 20.57
N THR A 41 -20.30 14.81 19.74
CA THR A 41 -20.63 15.34 18.40
C THR A 41 -21.96 16.07 18.47
N VAL A 42 -21.95 17.36 18.12
CA VAL A 42 -23.14 18.19 17.88
C VAL A 42 -23.65 17.97 16.44
N THR A 43 -24.91 17.55 16.33
CA THR A 43 -25.60 17.31 15.06
C THR A 43 -26.21 18.61 14.55
N SER A 44 -25.79 19.07 13.37
CA SER A 44 -26.43 20.15 12.62
C SER A 44 -27.27 19.55 11.50
N THR A 45 -28.60 19.70 11.60
CA THR A 45 -29.57 19.27 10.60
C THR A 45 -29.60 20.27 9.44
N SER A 46 -29.29 19.81 8.22
CA SER A 46 -29.53 20.56 6.98
C SER A 46 -30.38 19.72 6.03
N THR A 47 -31.61 20.17 5.81
CA THR A 47 -32.58 19.60 4.86
C THR A 47 -32.20 20.01 3.44
N ALA A 48 -31.74 19.07 2.62
CA ALA A 48 -31.59 19.25 1.17
C ALA A 48 -32.63 18.41 0.42
N ALA A 49 -33.29 19.05 -0.54
CA ALA A 49 -34.39 18.50 -1.32
C ALA A 49 -33.94 17.33 -2.21
N THR A 50 -34.73 16.27 -2.21
CA THR A 50 -34.53 15.05 -3.02
C THR A 50 -34.86 15.32 -4.49
N THR A 51 -33.85 15.48 -5.32
CA THR A 51 -33.96 15.26 -6.77
C THR A 51 -33.90 13.76 -7.01
N THR A 52 -35.01 13.17 -7.46
CA THR A 52 -35.09 11.77 -7.87
C THR A 52 -34.32 11.58 -9.18
N THR A 53 -33.01 11.39 -9.07
CA THR A 53 -32.19 10.85 -10.16
C THR A 53 -32.36 9.34 -10.16
N THR A 54 -32.99 8.80 -11.20
CA THR A 54 -33.04 7.37 -11.51
C THR A 54 -31.59 6.85 -11.60
N THR A 55 -31.08 6.34 -10.48
CA THR A 55 -29.74 5.78 -10.40
C THR A 55 -29.85 4.35 -10.87
N THR A 56 -29.43 4.10 -12.12
CA THR A 56 -29.06 2.76 -12.55
C THR A 56 -27.99 2.29 -11.57
N THR A 57 -28.33 1.38 -10.66
CA THR A 57 -27.35 0.77 -9.75
C THR A 57 -26.37 0.00 -10.62
N VAL A 58 -25.25 0.63 -10.97
CA VAL A 58 -24.12 -0.04 -11.61
C VAL A 58 -23.58 -1.00 -10.56
N SER A 59 -23.80 -2.30 -10.73
CA SER A 59 -23.22 -3.30 -9.83
C SER A 59 -21.74 -3.40 -10.13
N HIS A 60 -20.92 -3.21 -9.11
CA HIS A 60 -19.48 -3.30 -9.23
C HIS A 60 -19.01 -4.74 -8.97
N TRP A 61 -17.93 -5.18 -9.63
CA TRP A 61 -17.43 -6.55 -9.47
C TRP A 61 -17.04 -6.90 -8.03
N TRP A 62 -16.77 -5.89 -7.20
CA TRP A 62 -16.41 -6.03 -5.79
C TRP A 62 -17.60 -6.06 -4.83
N ASP A 63 -18.83 -5.83 -5.29
CA ASP A 63 -20.03 -5.82 -4.41
C ASP A 63 -20.19 -7.15 -3.65
N LYS A 64 -19.76 -8.25 -4.27
CA LYS A 64 -19.80 -9.60 -3.68
C LYS A 64 -18.93 -9.77 -2.42
N PHE A 65 -18.01 -8.87 -2.15
CA PHE A 65 -17.14 -8.92 -0.95
C PHE A 65 -17.75 -8.22 0.26
N GLY A 66 -18.93 -7.60 0.12
CA GLY A 66 -19.62 -6.91 1.20
C GLY A 66 -18.99 -5.55 1.54
N THR A 67 -19.32 -5.05 2.73
CA THR A 67 -18.90 -3.71 3.17
C THR A 67 -17.41 -3.70 3.58
N PRO A 68 -16.61 -2.70 3.16
CA PRO A 68 -15.22 -2.56 3.59
C PRO A 68 -15.07 -2.45 5.11
N GLN A 69 -14.04 -3.10 5.64
CA GLN A 69 -13.61 -2.94 7.03
C GLN A 69 -12.50 -1.89 7.11
N TYR A 70 -12.64 -0.92 8.00
CA TYR A 70 -11.66 0.16 8.17
C TYR A 70 -10.73 -0.13 9.35
N GLY A 71 -9.44 0.15 9.17
CA GLY A 71 -8.40 -0.09 10.16
C GLY A 71 -7.82 -1.51 10.10
N GLY A 72 -7.05 -1.88 11.13
CA GLY A 72 -6.38 -3.18 11.23
C GLY A 72 -4.95 -3.19 10.68
N THR A 73 -4.38 -4.39 10.59
CA THR A 73 -3.03 -4.64 10.10
C THR A 73 -3.09 -5.63 8.95
N MET A 74 -2.49 -5.28 7.81
CA MET A 74 -2.31 -6.19 6.69
C MET A 74 -0.90 -6.79 6.72
N THR A 75 -0.80 -8.11 6.70
CA THR A 75 0.47 -8.83 6.67
C THR A 75 0.69 -9.40 5.27
N PHE A 76 1.76 -8.95 4.61
CA PHE A 76 2.16 -9.48 3.31
C PHE A 76 3.31 -10.47 3.48
N ALA A 77 3.17 -11.67 2.90
CA ALA A 77 4.28 -12.57 2.70
C ALA A 77 5.00 -12.17 1.40
N THR A 78 6.27 -11.78 1.51
CA THR A 78 7.11 -11.46 0.35
C THR A 78 8.40 -12.26 0.39
N ASN A 79 8.90 -12.62 -0.80
CA ASN A 79 10.20 -13.30 -0.96
C ASN A 79 11.38 -12.32 -0.96
N SER A 80 11.11 -11.01 -1.06
CA SER A 80 12.09 -9.95 -1.08
C SER A 80 11.47 -8.63 -0.64
N PHE A 81 12.24 -7.79 0.03
CA PHE A 81 11.85 -6.42 0.35
C PHE A 81 12.82 -5.47 -0.35
N PRO A 82 12.36 -4.35 -0.93
CA PRO A 82 13.23 -3.37 -1.57
C PRO A 82 14.38 -2.96 -0.64
N SER A 83 15.61 -3.11 -1.12
CA SER A 83 16.81 -2.68 -0.38
C SER A 83 17.07 -1.18 -0.51
N VAL A 84 16.33 -0.51 -1.40
CA VAL A 84 16.44 0.91 -1.71
C VAL A 84 15.06 1.53 -1.67
N PHE A 85 14.96 2.73 -1.11
CA PHE A 85 13.71 3.48 -0.95
C PHE A 85 13.59 4.63 -1.95
N ASP A 86 14.65 4.89 -2.72
CA ASP A 86 14.69 5.88 -3.79
C ASP A 86 13.87 5.41 -4.99
N PRO A 87 12.80 6.13 -5.39
CA PRO A 87 11.94 5.74 -6.51
C PRO A 87 12.63 5.84 -7.87
N TYR A 88 13.80 6.48 -7.98
CA TYR A 88 14.59 6.50 -9.21
C TYR A 88 15.32 5.16 -9.44
N ASN A 89 15.45 4.33 -8.41
CA ASN A 89 15.95 2.98 -8.56
C ASN A 89 14.84 2.05 -9.07
N TRP A 90 15.12 1.26 -10.10
CA TRP A 90 14.18 0.26 -10.63
C TRP A 90 13.68 -0.73 -9.56
N MET A 91 14.50 -1.03 -8.54
CA MET A 91 14.16 -1.87 -7.40
C MET A 91 13.75 -1.06 -6.16
N GLY A 92 13.49 0.24 -6.32
CA GLY A 92 13.06 1.15 -5.28
C GLY A 92 11.64 0.86 -4.79
N LEU A 93 11.24 1.52 -3.69
CA LEU A 93 9.83 1.53 -3.31
C LEU A 93 9.00 2.29 -4.35
N GLY A 94 7.92 1.66 -4.81
CA GLY A 94 6.96 2.25 -5.74
C GLY A 94 5.69 2.73 -5.03
N SER A 95 4.55 2.29 -5.53
CA SER A 95 3.19 2.69 -5.13
C SER A 95 2.79 2.40 -3.68
N THR A 96 3.64 1.72 -2.90
CA THR A 96 3.41 1.49 -1.47
C THR A 96 3.72 2.70 -0.60
N CYS A 97 4.56 3.62 -1.08
CA CYS A 97 5.02 4.79 -0.32
C CYS A 97 4.96 6.10 -1.13
N PHE A 98 4.83 6.00 -2.46
CA PHE A 98 4.75 7.15 -3.35
C PHE A 98 3.50 7.05 -4.21
N GLU A 99 2.86 8.20 -4.46
CA GLU A 99 1.70 8.26 -5.34
C GLU A 99 2.14 8.54 -6.79
N GLN A 100 1.46 7.91 -7.74
CA GLN A 100 1.67 8.12 -9.18
C GLN A 100 0.81 9.26 -9.74
N MET A 101 1.15 9.75 -10.93
CA MET A 101 0.34 10.77 -11.63
C MET A 101 -1.04 10.21 -12.02
N LEU A 102 -1.00 9.08 -12.71
CA LEU A 102 -2.12 8.30 -13.22
C LEU A 102 -1.95 6.86 -12.75
N THR A 103 -3.05 6.13 -12.64
CA THR A 103 -3.06 4.70 -12.35
C THR A 103 -4.01 4.01 -13.31
N PRO A 104 -3.75 2.75 -13.70
CA PRO A 104 -4.75 1.96 -14.39
C PRO A 104 -6.03 1.84 -13.54
N ASP A 105 -7.19 1.90 -14.18
CA ASP A 105 -8.47 1.84 -13.49
C ASP A 105 -8.92 0.40 -13.22
N TRP A 106 -8.59 -0.07 -12.02
CA TRP A 106 -8.99 -1.39 -11.52
C TRP A 106 -10.49 -1.51 -11.21
N THR A 107 -11.24 -0.40 -11.29
CA THR A 107 -12.68 -0.40 -11.04
C THR A 107 -13.51 -0.82 -12.25
N LEU A 108 -12.88 -0.90 -13.42
CA LEU A 108 -13.53 -1.33 -14.66
C LEU A 108 -13.76 -2.86 -14.69
N GLU A 109 -14.80 -3.31 -15.41
CA GLU A 109 -15.12 -4.74 -15.52
C GLU A 109 -14.02 -5.54 -16.21
N ASN A 110 -13.46 -4.99 -17.31
CA ASN A 110 -12.36 -5.60 -18.05
C ASN A 110 -11.01 -5.32 -17.37
N ARG A 111 -10.80 -5.85 -16.17
CA ARG A 111 -9.55 -5.66 -15.40
C ARG A 111 -8.32 -6.36 -16.01
N SER A 112 -8.49 -7.26 -16.98
CA SER A 112 -7.34 -7.91 -17.62
C SER A 112 -6.51 -6.94 -18.45
N ILE A 113 -7.13 -5.88 -18.97
CA ILE A 113 -6.42 -4.89 -19.79
C ILE A 113 -5.45 -4.03 -18.98
N VAL A 114 -5.75 -3.79 -17.69
CA VAL A 114 -4.89 -3.01 -16.80
C VAL A 114 -3.64 -3.77 -16.33
N LEU A 115 -3.54 -5.05 -16.70
CA LEU A 115 -2.36 -5.90 -16.51
C LEU A 115 -1.48 -5.97 -17.77
N SER A 116 -1.90 -5.33 -18.87
CA SER A 116 -1.16 -5.31 -20.14
C SER A 116 0.10 -4.44 -20.04
N ALA A 117 1.11 -4.78 -20.82
CA ALA A 117 2.29 -3.91 -21.01
C ALA A 117 1.96 -2.60 -21.72
N PHE A 118 0.83 -2.56 -22.44
CA PHE A 118 0.31 -1.36 -23.09
C PHE A 118 -1.16 -1.20 -22.69
N ILE A 119 -1.43 -0.15 -21.92
CA ILE A 119 -2.75 0.18 -21.37
C ILE A 119 -3.28 1.36 -22.19
N PRO A 120 -4.37 1.17 -22.96
CA PRO A 120 -4.99 2.26 -23.70
C PRO A 120 -5.48 3.39 -22.80
N ASP A 121 -5.52 4.61 -23.33
CA ASP A 121 -5.83 5.86 -22.61
C ASP A 121 -7.14 5.80 -21.81
N GLU A 122 -8.17 5.14 -22.35
CA GLU A 122 -9.49 5.00 -21.72
C GLU A 122 -9.49 4.14 -20.44
N TYR A 123 -8.42 3.38 -20.19
CA TYR A 123 -8.25 2.57 -18.99
C TYR A 123 -7.37 3.25 -17.94
N TRP A 124 -6.92 4.47 -18.20
CA TRP A 124 -6.22 5.27 -17.20
C TRP A 124 -7.19 6.10 -16.37
N LYS A 125 -6.88 6.22 -15.09
CA LYS A 125 -7.60 7.06 -14.14
C LYS A 125 -6.63 7.99 -13.43
N GLY A 126 -7.09 9.21 -13.18
CA GLY A 126 -6.33 10.21 -12.45
C GLY A 126 -6.09 9.79 -11.01
N PHE A 127 -4.82 9.83 -10.58
CA PHE A 127 -4.45 9.55 -9.20
C PHE A 127 -4.15 10.86 -8.47
N ILE A 128 -2.92 11.38 -8.44
CA ILE A 128 -2.71 12.78 -8.00
C ILE A 128 -3.19 13.78 -9.05
N ALA A 129 -3.26 13.38 -10.33
CA ALA A 129 -3.92 14.17 -11.36
C ALA A 129 -5.45 14.08 -11.24
N GLU A 130 -6.14 15.20 -11.42
CA GLU A 130 -7.62 15.23 -11.53
C GLU A 130 -8.10 15.10 -12.97
N SER A 131 -7.36 15.67 -13.92
CA SER A 131 -7.59 15.56 -15.35
C SER A 131 -6.29 15.77 -16.12
N TRP A 132 -6.29 15.39 -17.39
CA TRP A 132 -5.18 15.61 -18.31
C TRP A 132 -5.71 15.68 -19.74
N GLU A 133 -4.95 16.35 -20.60
CA GLU A 133 -5.30 16.50 -22.00
C GLU A 133 -4.06 16.73 -22.85
N PHE A 134 -4.06 16.19 -24.06
CA PHE A 134 -3.08 16.57 -25.07
C PHE A 134 -3.53 17.88 -25.72
N SER A 135 -2.82 18.96 -25.43
CA SER A 135 -3.05 20.25 -26.10
C SER A 135 -2.57 20.22 -27.56
N ASP A 136 -1.58 19.37 -27.85
CA ASP A 136 -1.10 18.97 -29.17
C ASP A 136 -0.46 17.56 -29.07
N PRO A 137 -0.08 16.90 -30.19
CA PRO A 137 0.47 15.54 -30.16
C PRO A 137 1.75 15.33 -29.34
N SER A 138 2.41 16.41 -28.90
CA SER A 138 3.65 16.39 -28.12
C SER A 138 3.53 17.02 -26.73
N THR A 139 2.39 17.63 -26.40
CA THR A 139 2.20 18.39 -25.15
C THR A 139 1.02 17.86 -24.35
N LEU A 140 1.33 17.16 -23.26
CA LEU A 140 0.37 16.73 -22.25
C LEU A 140 0.25 17.78 -21.14
N VAL A 141 -0.93 18.36 -20.99
CA VAL A 141 -1.30 19.22 -19.87
C VAL A 141 -1.90 18.34 -18.78
N ILE A 142 -1.45 18.51 -17.53
CA ILE A 142 -1.91 17.73 -16.39
C ILE A 142 -2.41 18.68 -15.31
N HIS A 143 -3.64 18.47 -14.85
CA HIS A 143 -4.23 19.22 -13.74
C HIS A 143 -4.05 18.41 -12.46
N ILE A 144 -3.38 18.98 -11.48
CA ILE A 144 -3.08 18.32 -10.21
C ILE A 144 -4.19 18.62 -9.20
N ARG A 145 -4.63 17.58 -8.49
CA ARG A 145 -5.61 17.71 -7.39
C ARG A 145 -5.10 18.70 -6.36
N GLN A 146 -6.00 19.60 -5.94
CA GLN A 146 -5.72 20.51 -4.84
C GLN A 146 -5.63 19.76 -3.50
N ASN A 147 -4.89 20.33 -2.55
CA ASN A 147 -4.72 19.83 -1.18
C ASN A 147 -3.98 18.49 -1.02
N ILE A 148 -3.27 18.02 -2.05
CA ILE A 148 -2.28 16.95 -1.87
C ILE A 148 -1.15 17.48 -0.96
N LYS A 149 -0.70 16.64 -0.03
CA LYS A 149 0.32 17.00 0.97
C LYS A 149 1.33 15.89 1.07
N TRP A 150 2.56 16.28 1.39
CA TRP A 150 3.57 15.34 1.82
C TRP A 150 3.22 14.75 3.20
N GLN A 151 3.90 13.67 3.58
CA GLN A 151 3.77 13.11 4.91
C GLN A 151 4.11 14.14 6.00
N ASN A 152 3.43 14.08 7.14
CA ASN A 152 3.72 14.97 8.27
C ASN A 152 4.93 14.49 9.09
N LYS A 153 6.10 14.47 8.44
CA LYS A 153 7.40 14.11 9.00
C LYS A 153 8.49 14.99 8.38
N ALA A 154 9.56 15.25 9.13
CA ALA A 154 10.72 15.95 8.58
C ALA A 154 11.28 15.20 7.36
N PRO A 155 11.80 15.93 6.34
CA PRO A 155 11.92 17.39 6.26
C PRO A 155 10.67 18.09 5.66
N VAL A 156 9.69 17.33 5.20
CA VAL A 156 8.58 17.85 4.39
C VAL A 156 7.39 18.34 5.21
N ASN A 157 7.26 17.87 6.47
CA ASN A 157 6.37 18.40 7.51
C ASN A 157 4.93 18.70 7.07
N GLY A 158 4.34 17.84 6.23
CA GLY A 158 2.95 18.00 5.80
C GLY A 158 2.71 19.14 4.82
N ARG A 159 3.77 19.74 4.26
CA ARG A 159 3.62 20.84 3.30
C ARG A 159 2.80 20.40 2.09
N ALA A 160 2.11 21.36 1.47
CA ALA A 160 1.38 21.13 0.24
C ALA A 160 2.32 20.62 -0.88
N PHE A 161 1.80 19.71 -1.68
CA PHE A 161 2.37 19.36 -2.98
C PHE A 161 1.99 20.48 -3.94
N THR A 162 2.99 21.11 -4.56
CA THR A 162 2.87 22.28 -5.43
C THR A 162 3.45 21.98 -6.78
#